data_AF-A0A525C692-F1
#
_entry.id   AF-A0A525C692-F1
#
_cell.length_a   1.000
_cell.length_b   1.000
_cell.length_c   1.000
_cell.angle_alpha   90.00
_cell.angle_beta   90.00
_cell.angle_gamma   90.00
#
_symmetry.space_group_name_H-M   'P 1'
#
loop_
_entity.id
_entity.type
_entity.pdbx_description
1 polymer ?
#
loop_
_entity_poly.entity_id
_entity_poly.type
_entity_poly.pdbx_seq_one_letter_code
_entity_poly.pdbx_strand_id
1 'polypeptide(L)'
;MGDTIEISFDELGLKKPLDKMTAKELRQLAMDKIPMITGASGMAKEELVAEIKQLFGLEDEDGKGVSPYKAQIGELKKQIKALREKKGDLETNKEREIMRRKINKLKKRTRRLAAAV
;
A
#
# COMPACT_ATOMS: atom_id res chain seq x y z
N MET A 1 -38.44 2.75 -1.13
CA MET A 1 -37.64 1.52 -0.96
C MET A 1 -36.34 1.78 -1.69
N GLY A 2 -35.27 2.08 -0.97
CA GLY A 2 -33.94 2.12 -1.55
C GLY A 2 -33.42 0.70 -1.47
N ASP A 3 -33.33 0.02 -2.61
CA ASP A 3 -32.82 -1.34 -2.66
C ASP A 3 -31.34 -1.29 -2.26
N THR A 4 -31.05 -1.71 -1.03
CA THR A 4 -29.70 -2.06 -0.61
C THR A 4 -29.31 -3.30 -1.37
N ILE A 5 -28.65 -3.13 -2.51
CA ILE A 5 -28.07 -4.26 -3.25
C ILE A 5 -26.84 -4.70 -2.45
N GLU A 6 -26.96 -5.80 -1.72
CA GLU A 6 -25.83 -6.52 -1.13
C GLU A 6 -25.06 -7.20 -2.26
N ILE A 7 -24.27 -6.44 -3.00
CA ILE A 7 -23.43 -6.97 -4.08
C ILE A 7 -22.19 -7.55 -3.42
N SER A 8 -21.99 -8.86 -3.58
CA SER A 8 -20.75 -9.49 -3.20
C SER A 8 -19.71 -9.28 -4.31
N PHE A 9 -18.44 -9.03 -3.95
CA PHE A 9 -17.37 -8.71 -4.91
C PHE A 9 -17.21 -9.75 -6.03
N ASP A 10 -17.51 -11.02 -5.73
CA ASP A 10 -17.45 -12.14 -6.67
C ASP A 10 -18.47 -12.02 -7.82
N GLU A 11 -19.56 -11.28 -7.63
CA GLU A 11 -20.60 -11.05 -8.65
C GLU A 11 -20.24 -9.94 -9.65
N LEU A 12 -19.14 -9.20 -9.41
CA LEU A 12 -18.69 -8.16 -10.33
C LEU A 12 -18.18 -8.72 -11.66
N GLY A 13 -17.87 -10.02 -11.76
CA GLY A 13 -17.51 -10.68 -13.02
C GLY A 13 -16.27 -10.05 -13.68
N LEU A 14 -15.33 -9.56 -12.85
CA LEU A 14 -14.14 -8.84 -13.28
C LEU A 14 -13.22 -9.79 -14.07
N LYS A 15 -13.04 -9.53 -15.38
CA LYS A 15 -12.09 -10.29 -16.23
C LYS A 15 -10.63 -9.96 -15.93
N LYS A 16 -10.35 -8.83 -15.27
CA LYS A 16 -9.00 -8.32 -14.94
C LYS A 16 -9.03 -7.59 -13.60
N PRO A 17 -7.90 -7.48 -12.87
CA PRO A 17 -7.80 -6.70 -11.63
C PRO A 17 -8.11 -5.21 -11.84
N LEU A 18 -8.67 -4.55 -10.82
CA LEU A 18 -9.07 -3.13 -10.84
C LEU A 18 -7.92 -2.19 -11.29
N ASP A 19 -6.70 -2.43 -10.82
CA ASP A 19 -5.53 -1.59 -11.15
C ASP A 19 -5.16 -1.63 -12.65
N LYS A 20 -5.52 -2.73 -13.33
CA LYS A 20 -5.26 -2.95 -14.76
C LYS A 20 -6.41 -2.50 -15.66
N MET A 21 -7.54 -2.09 -15.09
CA MET A 21 -8.65 -1.52 -15.86
C MET A 21 -8.36 -0.09 -16.30
N THR A 22 -8.96 0.31 -17.41
CA THR A 22 -8.93 1.69 -17.89
C THR A 22 -9.96 2.53 -17.13
N ALA A 23 -9.76 3.86 -17.10
CA ALA A 23 -10.70 4.77 -16.43
C ALA A 23 -12.15 4.61 -16.96
N LYS A 24 -12.33 4.34 -18.25
CA LYS A 24 -13.65 4.13 -18.86
C LYS A 24 -14.32 2.85 -18.36
N GLU A 25 -13.58 1.76 -18.25
CA GLU A 25 -14.09 0.48 -17.74
C GLU A 25 -14.50 0.59 -16.26
N LEU A 26 -13.72 1.30 -15.44
CA LEU A 26 -14.03 1.52 -14.02
C LEU A 26 -15.26 2.42 -13.83
N ARG A 27 -15.40 3.46 -14.67
CA ARG A 27 -16.59 4.33 -14.67
C ARG A 27 -17.86 3.57 -14.99
N GLN A 28 -17.80 2.75 -16.03
CA GLN A 28 -18.93 1.94 -16.45
C GLN A 28 -19.29 0.92 -15.38
N LEU A 29 -18.29 0.26 -14.78
CA LEU A 29 -18.53 -0.67 -13.67
C LEU A 29 -19.15 0.02 -12.45
N ALA A 30 -18.68 1.21 -12.09
CA ALA A 30 -19.26 2.00 -11.00
C ALA A 30 -20.71 2.39 -11.28
N MET A 31 -21.04 2.87 -12.49
CA MET A 31 -22.41 3.25 -12.85
C MET A 31 -23.37 2.05 -12.95
N ASP A 32 -22.92 0.96 -13.56
CA ASP A 32 -23.78 -0.19 -13.87
C ASP A 32 -24.00 -1.07 -12.64
N LYS A 33 -22.98 -1.21 -11.79
CA LYS A 33 -22.98 -2.17 -10.68
C LYS A 33 -22.81 -1.56 -9.30
N ILE A 34 -22.44 -0.28 -9.16
CA ILE A 34 -22.15 0.31 -7.84
C ILE A 34 -22.88 1.66 -7.71
N PRO A 35 -24.21 1.64 -7.52
CA PRO A 35 -25.00 2.87 -7.42
C PRO A 35 -24.64 3.72 -6.18
N MET A 36 -23.87 3.18 -5.24
CA MET A 36 -23.31 3.90 -4.10
C MET A 36 -22.21 4.91 -4.49
N ILE A 37 -21.51 4.71 -5.61
CA ILE A 37 -20.50 5.67 -6.09
C ILE A 37 -21.21 6.77 -6.89
N THR A 38 -21.52 7.87 -6.23
CA THR A 38 -22.09 9.06 -6.89
C THR A 38 -20.99 9.88 -7.55
N GLY A 39 -21.13 10.20 -8.83
CA GLY A 39 -20.18 11.07 -9.55
C GLY A 39 -19.04 10.33 -10.28
N ALA A 40 -19.14 9.01 -10.47
CA ALA A 40 -18.15 8.20 -11.16
C ALA A 40 -17.68 8.80 -12.51
N SER A 41 -18.57 9.44 -13.27
CA SER A 41 -18.27 10.05 -14.58
C SER A 41 -17.09 11.03 -14.56
N GLY A 42 -16.92 11.77 -13.45
CA GLY A 42 -15.92 12.82 -13.30
C GLY A 42 -14.64 12.38 -12.61
N MET A 43 -14.62 11.20 -11.99
CA MET A 43 -13.50 10.75 -11.17
C MET A 43 -12.30 10.29 -12.01
N ALA A 44 -11.11 10.50 -11.45
CA ALA A 44 -9.87 9.96 -11.97
C ALA A 44 -9.81 8.44 -11.78
N LYS A 45 -8.94 7.77 -12.55
CA LYS A 45 -8.76 6.31 -12.44
C LYS A 45 -8.43 5.87 -11.01
N GLU A 46 -7.53 6.60 -10.36
CA GLU A 46 -7.02 6.27 -9.02
C GLU A 46 -8.12 6.38 -7.96
N GLU A 47 -8.95 7.43 -8.06
CA GLU A 47 -10.09 7.67 -7.16
C GLU A 47 -11.16 6.57 -7.29
N LEU A 48 -11.50 6.19 -8.53
CA LEU A 48 -12.46 5.10 -8.78
C LEU A 48 -11.98 3.76 -8.22
N VAL A 49 -10.69 3.44 -8.38
CA VAL A 49 -10.14 2.21 -7.82
C VAL A 49 -10.25 2.23 -6.30
N ALA A 50 -9.92 3.36 -5.66
CA ALA A 50 -9.94 3.49 -4.21
C ALA A 50 -11.36 3.37 -3.63
N GLU A 51 -12.35 4.02 -4.23
CA GLU A 51 -13.75 3.97 -3.76
C GLU A 51 -14.38 2.59 -3.95
N ILE A 52 -14.14 1.94 -5.09
CA ILE A 52 -14.61 0.58 -5.33
C ILE A 52 -14.01 -0.36 -4.27
N LYS A 53 -12.71 -0.27 -4.05
CA LYS A 53 -12.00 -1.05 -3.03
C LYS A 53 -12.55 -0.83 -1.61
N GLN A 54 -12.79 0.42 -1.22
CA GLN A 54 -13.40 0.76 0.07
C GLN A 54 -14.81 0.18 0.24
N LEU A 55 -15.65 0.27 -0.78
CA LEU A 55 -17.04 -0.21 -0.72
C LEU A 55 -17.14 -1.73 -0.56
N PHE A 56 -16.28 -2.48 -1.24
CA PHE A 56 -16.25 -3.94 -1.12
C PHE A 56 -15.48 -4.44 0.10
N GLY A 57 -15.01 -3.55 0.98
CA GLY A 57 -14.16 -3.91 2.12
C GLY A 57 -12.81 -4.49 1.73
N LEU A 58 -12.53 -4.55 0.42
CA LEU A 58 -11.22 -4.75 -0.20
C LEU A 58 -10.49 -3.43 -0.14
N GLU A 59 -10.35 -2.85 1.06
CA GLU A 59 -9.18 -2.03 1.28
C GLU A 59 -8.01 -2.84 0.75
N ASP A 60 -7.32 -2.31 -0.27
CA ASP A 60 -5.90 -2.59 -0.36
C ASP A 60 -5.39 -2.55 1.08
N GLU A 61 -4.58 -3.52 1.48
CA GLU A 61 -3.91 -3.57 2.78
C GLU A 61 -3.02 -2.33 3.08
N ASP A 62 -3.26 -1.22 2.38
CA ASP A 62 -2.84 0.14 2.65
C ASP A 62 -3.82 0.93 3.55
N GLY A 63 -5.01 0.40 3.90
CA GLY A 63 -6.02 1.07 4.75
C GLY A 63 -6.12 0.53 6.19
N LYS A 64 -6.48 -0.74 6.39
CA LYS A 64 -6.52 -1.40 7.71
C LYS A 64 -5.17 -2.02 8.05
N GLY A 65 -4.46 -1.43 9.01
CA GLY A 65 -3.23 -2.00 9.56
C GLY A 65 -1.94 -1.33 9.08
N VAL A 66 -2.01 -0.12 8.54
CA VAL A 66 -0.82 0.73 8.44
C VAL A 66 -0.35 1.02 9.85
N SER A 67 0.64 0.24 10.29
CA SER A 67 1.47 0.57 11.44
C SER A 67 1.64 2.08 11.48
N PRO A 68 1.36 2.78 12.60
CA PRO A 68 1.62 4.23 12.69
C PRO A 68 3.09 4.56 12.38
N TYR A 69 3.95 3.54 12.37
CA TYR A 69 5.36 3.61 12.03
C TYR A 69 5.70 3.22 10.58
N LYS A 70 4.77 2.95 9.65
CA LYS A 70 5.07 2.52 8.26
C LYS A 70 6.00 3.50 7.54
N ALA A 71 5.73 4.80 7.64
CA ALA A 71 6.59 5.85 7.09
C ALA A 71 8.00 5.82 7.72
N GLN A 72 8.07 5.70 9.05
CA GLN A 72 9.32 5.63 9.81
C GLN A 72 10.14 4.37 9.48
N ILE A 73 9.49 3.22 9.29
CA ILE A 73 10.11 1.96 8.87
C ILE A 73 10.70 2.10 7.47
N GLY A 74 9.99 2.76 6.56
CA GLY A 74 10.48 3.08 5.22
C GLY A 74 11.75 3.92 5.25
N GLU A 75 11.78 4.97 6.07
CA GLU A 75 12.95 5.83 6.24
C GLU A 75 14.15 5.08 6.83
N LEU A 76 13.93 4.26 7.87
CA LEU A 76 14.98 3.42 8.45
C LEU A 76 15.55 2.41 7.43
N LYS A 77 14.72 1.86 6.54
CA LYS A 77 15.19 0.99 5.44
C LYS A 77 16.05 1.74 4.43
N LYS A 78 15.70 2.99 4.08
CA LYS A 78 16.53 3.85 3.23
C LYS A 78 17.90 4.12 3.89
N GLN A 79 17.92 4.45 5.18
CA GLN A 79 19.16 4.63 5.93
C GLN A 79 20.02 3.36 5.97
N ILE A 80 19.40 2.18 6.14
CA ILE A 80 20.12 0.89 6.08
C ILE A 80 20.78 0.70 4.71
N LYS A 81 20.08 1.03 3.61
CA LYS A 81 20.64 0.91 2.26
C LYS A 81 21.87 1.82 2.08
N ALA A 82 21.75 3.10 2.44
CA ALA A 82 22.86 4.04 2.38
C ALA A 82 24.08 3.62 3.23
N LEU A 83 23.85 3.04 4.42
CA LEU A 83 24.93 2.53 5.26
C LEU A 83 25.58 1.25 4.71
N ARG A 84 24.87 0.44 3.93
CA ARG A 84 25.45 -0.75 3.27
C ARG A 84 26.36 -0.35 2.13
N GLU A 85 25.95 0.63 1.34
CA GLU A 85 26.76 1.23 0.26
C GLU A 85 28.05 1.77 0.86
N LYS A 86 27.95 2.69 1.85
CA LYS A 86 29.11 3.23 2.56
C LYS A 86 29.99 2.19 3.23
N LYS A 87 29.46 1.03 3.62
CA LYS A 87 30.25 -0.05 4.21
C LYS A 87 31.11 -0.77 3.15
N GLY A 88 30.64 -0.85 1.91
CA GLY A 88 31.39 -1.43 0.79
C GLY A 88 32.68 -0.68 0.50
N ASP A 89 32.65 0.64 0.66
CA ASP A 89 33.75 1.55 0.34
C ASP A 89 34.79 1.69 1.48
N LEU A 90 34.58 1.03 2.63
CA LEU A 90 35.49 1.14 3.78
C LEU A 90 36.61 0.11 3.73
N GLU A 91 37.85 0.59 3.78
CA GLU A 91 39.04 -0.26 3.75
C GLU A 91 39.33 -0.89 5.12
N THR A 92 39.12 -0.17 6.23
CA THR A 92 39.50 -0.68 7.54
C THR A 92 38.46 -1.61 8.16
N ASN A 93 38.95 -2.67 8.82
CA ASN A 93 38.07 -3.63 9.52
C ASN A 93 37.29 -2.99 10.68
N LYS A 94 37.90 -2.04 11.40
CA LYS A 94 37.27 -1.34 12.53
C LYS A 94 36.07 -0.52 12.06
N GLU A 95 36.20 0.24 10.98
CA GLU A 95 35.10 1.06 10.45
C GLU A 95 33.98 0.19 9.87
N ARG A 96 34.33 -0.89 9.16
CA ARG A 96 33.36 -1.90 8.69
C ARG A 96 32.58 -2.53 9.84
N GLU A 97 33.22 -2.78 10.98
CA GLU A 97 32.57 -3.31 12.16
C GLU A 97 31.59 -2.31 12.79
N ILE A 98 32.01 -1.05 12.94
CA ILE A 98 31.15 0.04 13.43
C ILE A 98 29.90 0.17 12.56
N MET A 99 30.06 0.15 11.23
CA MET A 99 28.95 0.24 10.29
C MET A 99 28.03 -0.99 10.35
N ARG A 100 28.58 -2.20 10.51
CA ARG A 100 27.79 -3.42 10.75
C ARG A 100 26.93 -3.29 12.01
N ARG A 101 27.50 -2.79 13.11
CA ARG A 101 26.78 -2.57 14.38
C ARG A 101 25.64 -1.56 14.21
N LYS A 102 25.88 -0.44 13.51
CA LYS A 102 24.84 0.57 13.19
C LYS A 102 23.69 -0.03 12.36
N ILE A 103 24.01 -0.77 11.29
CA ILE A 103 23.01 -1.45 10.46
C ILE A 103 22.18 -2.43 11.29
N ASN A 104 22.82 -3.21 12.16
CA ASN A 104 22.11 -4.15 13.03
C ASN A 104 21.17 -3.46 14.01
N LYS A 105 21.58 -2.32 14.58
CA LYS A 105 20.73 -1.50 15.48
C LYS A 105 19.49 -0.99 14.74
N LEU A 106 19.65 -0.48 13.52
CA LEU A 106 18.52 -0.02 12.69
C LEU A 106 17.60 -1.17 12.29
N LYS A 107 18.14 -2.34 11.90
CA LYS A 107 17.35 -3.56 11.61
C LYS A 107 16.54 -4.03 12.81
N LYS A 108 17.09 -3.95 14.02
CA LYS A 108 16.37 -4.29 15.25
C LYS A 108 15.24 -3.27 15.51
N ARG A 109 15.51 -1.98 15.29
CA ARG A 109 14.50 -0.90 15.43
C ARG A 109 13.35 -1.09 14.45
N THR A 110 13.61 -1.41 13.18
CA THR A 110 12.54 -1.67 12.19
C THR A 110 11.68 -2.87 12.58
N ARG A 111 12.28 -3.96 13.09
CA ARG A 111 11.52 -5.13 13.55
C ARG A 111 10.64 -4.82 14.75
N ARG A 112 11.15 -4.03 15.71
CA ARG A 112 10.37 -3.59 16.88
C ARG A 112 9.19 -2.72 16.47
N LEU A 113 9.39 -1.75 15.57
CA LEU A 113 8.33 -0.88 15.09
C LEU A 113 7.28 -1.63 14.27
N ALA A 114 7.70 -2.64 13.51
CA ALA A 114 6.78 -3.50 12.76
C ALA A 114 5.92 -4.40 13.67
N ALA A 115 6.46 -4.80 14.83
CA ALA A 115 5.78 -5.65 15.82
C ALA A 115 4.99 -4.87 16.88
N ALA A 116 5.07 -3.53 16.89
CA ALA A 116 4.39 -2.66 17.85
C ALA A 116 3.00 -2.22 17.35
N VAL A 117 2.36 -3.05 16.53
CA VAL A 117 1.11 -2.82 15.81
C VAL A 117 0.13 -3.90 16.17
#